data_AF-A0A537QJB5-F1
#
_entry.id   AF-A0A537QJB5-F1
#
_cell.length_a   1.000
_cell.length_b   1.000
_cell.length_c   1.000
_cell.angle_alpha   90.00
_cell.angle_beta   90.00
_cell.angle_gamma   90.00
#
_symmetry.space_group_name_H-M   'P 1'
#
loop_
_entity.id
_entity.type
_entity.pdbx_description
1 polymer ?
#
loop_
_entity_poly.entity_id
_entity_poly.type
_entity_poly.pdbx_seq_one_letter_code
_entity_poly.pdbx_strand_id
1 'polypeptide(L)'
;MRLRPDLADISNLDPEGRVLARDDRRNLFNLGNQLWHTDSSFKRIPAKCSLLSARELPSPGPMGGGETEFADMRAAWDALPDARKRELDGLAVEHSIFRSRSQIGFVDFNDAIFRELPPVRQSLVRHHRYSGRTSLYLASHASHIIG
;
A
#
# COMPACT_ATOMS: atom_id res chain seq x y z
N MET A 1 -8.73 19.34 15.29
CA MET A 1 -8.37 18.13 14.53
C MET A 1 -8.22 16.99 15.52
N ARG A 2 -8.82 15.82 15.25
CA ARG A 2 -8.85 14.66 16.15
C ARG A 2 -7.47 14.05 16.42
N LEU A 3 -6.56 14.19 15.46
CA LEU A 3 -5.18 13.73 15.54
C LEU A 3 -4.19 14.89 15.39
N ARG A 4 -2.96 14.66 15.84
CA ARG A 4 -1.86 15.59 15.59
C ARG A 4 -1.55 15.63 14.08
N PRO A 5 -1.12 16.77 13.52
CA PRO A 5 -0.87 16.92 12.08
C PRO A 5 0.22 16.00 11.51
N ASP A 6 1.13 15.52 12.35
CA ASP A 6 2.21 14.60 11.99
C ASP A 6 1.77 13.13 11.88
N LEU A 7 0.51 12.83 12.22
CA LEU A 7 -0.08 11.50 12.11
C LEU A 7 -1.02 11.41 10.90
N ALA A 8 -0.86 10.35 10.11
CA ALA A 8 -1.84 10.00 9.09
C ALA A 8 -3.12 9.45 9.74
N ASP A 9 -4.28 10.03 9.42
CA ASP A 9 -5.57 9.50 9.84
C ASP A 9 -6.08 8.47 8.82
N ILE A 10 -5.91 7.19 9.14
CA ILE A 10 -6.43 6.07 8.32
C ILE A 10 -7.72 5.47 8.89
N SER A 11 -8.41 6.19 9.79
CA SER A 11 -9.66 5.71 10.37
C SER A 11 -10.83 5.82 9.39
N ASN A 12 -11.96 5.24 9.78
CA ASN A 12 -13.25 5.39 9.13
C ASN A 12 -14.10 6.52 9.76
N LEU A 13 -13.47 7.49 10.45
CA LEU A 13 -14.17 8.54 11.17
C LEU A 13 -14.02 9.92 10.50
N ASP A 14 -15.04 10.77 10.66
CA ASP A 14 -14.99 12.19 10.31
C ASP A 14 -14.29 13.04 11.42
N PRO A 15 -14.10 14.36 11.22
CA PRO A 15 -13.47 15.22 12.21
C PRO A 15 -14.23 15.32 13.55
N GLU A 16 -15.53 15.02 13.56
CA GLU A 16 -16.41 14.98 14.73
C GLU A 16 -16.42 13.60 15.41
N GLY A 17 -15.73 12.60 14.85
CA GLY A 17 -15.63 11.25 15.40
C GLY A 17 -16.78 10.31 15.00
N ARG A 18 -17.58 10.67 13.99
CA ARG A 18 -18.67 9.83 13.48
C ARG A 18 -18.18 8.95 12.33
N VAL A 19 -18.76 7.77 12.18
CA VAL A 19 -18.42 6.85 11.10
C VAL A 19 -18.79 7.46 9.75
N LEU A 20 -17.84 7.46 8.82
CA LEU A 20 -18.02 7.94 7.45
C LEU A 20 -19.08 7.10 6.71
N ALA A 21 -19.88 7.77 5.88
CA ALA A 21 -20.83 7.11 5.00
C ALA A 21 -20.11 6.19 4.00
N ARG A 22 -20.82 5.18 3.47
CA ARG A 22 -20.25 4.20 2.52
C ARG A 22 -19.77 4.84 1.21
N ASP A 23 -20.43 5.90 0.79
CA ASP A 23 -20.15 6.70 -0.41
C ASP A 23 -19.28 7.92 -0.13
N ASP A 24 -18.83 8.14 1.12
CA ASP A 24 -17.87 9.21 1.43
C ASP A 24 -16.56 8.96 0.68
N ARG A 25 -16.08 10.00 -0.02
CA ARG A 25 -14.86 9.95 -0.83
C ARG A 25 -13.64 9.43 -0.06
N ARG A 26 -13.49 9.79 1.22
CA ARG A 26 -12.37 9.32 2.07
C ARG A 26 -12.51 7.85 2.40
N ASN A 27 -13.73 7.40 2.67
CA ASN A 27 -14.00 5.99 2.93
C ASN A 27 -13.71 5.16 1.69
N LEU A 28 -14.19 5.60 0.51
CA LEU A 28 -13.88 4.97 -0.77
C LEU A 28 -12.37 4.92 -1.01
N PHE A 29 -11.64 6.01 -0.78
CA PHE A 29 -10.17 6.00 -0.91
C PHE A 29 -9.49 5.01 0.05
N ASN A 30 -9.97 4.92 1.30
CA ASN A 30 -9.44 4.04 2.33
C ASN A 30 -9.69 2.55 2.08
N LEU A 31 -10.69 2.19 1.25
CA LEU A 31 -10.87 0.80 0.80
C LEU A 31 -9.60 0.24 0.12
N GLY A 32 -8.74 1.11 -0.43
CA GLY A 32 -7.48 0.71 -1.01
C GLY A 32 -6.50 0.07 -0.01
N ASN A 33 -6.71 0.24 1.29
CA ASN A 33 -5.91 -0.41 2.34
C ASN A 33 -6.31 -1.87 2.57
N GLN A 34 -7.44 -2.32 2.02
CA GLN A 34 -7.86 -3.74 2.06
C GLN A 34 -7.14 -4.59 1.00
N LEU A 35 -6.41 -3.96 0.07
CA LEU A 35 -5.55 -4.67 -0.89
C LEU A 35 -4.18 -4.93 -0.26
N TRP A 36 -3.55 -6.06 -0.59
CA TRP A 36 -2.13 -6.28 -0.26
C TRP A 36 -1.27 -5.14 -0.82
N HIS A 37 -0.56 -4.43 0.06
CA HIS A 37 0.23 -3.26 -0.32
C HIS A 37 1.50 -3.13 0.52
N THR A 38 2.45 -2.37 -0.02
CA THR A 38 3.56 -1.80 0.75
C THR A 38 3.44 -0.28 0.76
N ASP A 39 3.44 0.31 1.95
CA ASP A 39 3.25 1.73 2.17
C ASP A 39 4.17 2.61 1.33
N SER A 40 3.58 3.61 0.69
CA SER A 40 4.28 4.60 -0.12
C SER A 40 5.19 4.01 -1.21
N SER A 41 4.96 2.77 -1.67
CA SER A 41 5.74 2.22 -2.80
C SER A 41 5.55 2.99 -4.12
N PHE A 42 4.47 3.76 -4.23
CA PHE A 42 4.24 4.74 -5.30
C PHE A 42 5.07 6.03 -5.18
N LYS A 43 5.92 6.18 -4.16
CA LYS A 43 6.88 7.29 -4.04
C LYS A 43 8.28 6.85 -4.44
N ARG A 44 9.07 7.74 -5.04
CA ARG A 44 10.47 7.47 -5.43
C ARG A 44 11.31 6.96 -4.26
N ILE A 45 11.16 7.60 -3.09
CA ILE A 45 11.73 7.13 -1.83
C ILE A 45 10.55 6.58 -1.00
N PRO A 46 10.41 5.24 -0.91
CA PRO A 46 9.29 4.64 -0.21
C PRO A 46 9.45 4.73 1.32
N ALA A 47 8.37 4.43 2.04
CA ALA A 47 8.41 4.39 3.49
C ALA A 47 9.41 3.34 4.00
N LYS A 48 10.09 3.66 5.10
CA LYS A 48 11.02 2.73 5.75
C LYS A 48 10.28 1.80 6.73
N CYS A 49 9.44 2.39 7.57
CA CYS A 49 8.66 1.70 8.60
C CYS A 49 7.33 2.43 8.76
N SER A 50 6.31 1.66 9.13
CA SER A 50 4.99 2.18 9.51
C SER A 50 4.70 1.79 10.94
N LEU A 51 4.12 2.70 11.71
CA LEU A 51 3.69 2.46 13.08
C LEU A 51 2.19 2.70 13.14
N LEU A 52 1.44 1.70 13.59
CA LEU A 52 0.00 1.77 13.73
C LEU A 52 -0.37 1.70 15.21
N SER A 53 -1.24 2.63 15.63
CA SER A 53 -1.75 2.69 17.00
C SER A 53 -3.27 2.55 16.97
N ALA A 54 -3.77 1.44 17.51
CA ALA A 54 -5.21 1.24 17.68
C ALA A 54 -5.72 2.16 18.80
N ARG A 55 -6.45 3.22 18.43
CA ARG A 55 -7.06 4.15 19.37
C ARG A 55 -8.43 3.69 19.82
N GLU A 56 -9.15 3.09 18.89
CA GLU A 56 -10.46 2.48 19.08
C GLU A 56 -10.55 1.31 18.10
N LEU A 57 -11.06 0.17 18.57
CA LEU A 57 -11.25 -1.02 17.74
C LEU A 57 -12.69 -1.04 17.25
N PRO A 58 -12.95 -1.36 15.98
CA PRO A 58 -14.32 -1.53 15.50
C PRO A 58 -14.97 -2.75 16.18
N SER A 59 -16.28 -2.71 16.36
CA SER A 59 -17.03 -3.89 16.76
C SER A 59 -16.89 -5.00 15.70
N PRO A 60 -16.79 -6.28 16.10
CA PRO A 60 -16.76 -7.39 15.16
C PRO A 60 -17.96 -7.36 14.22
N GLY A 61 -17.70 -7.52 12.93
CA GLY A 61 -18.72 -7.60 11.89
C GLY A 61 -18.72 -8.95 11.18
N PRO A 62 -19.64 -9.15 10.22
CA PRO A 62 -19.70 -10.39 9.42
C PRO A 62 -18.45 -10.62 8.55
N MET A 63 -17.61 -9.60 8.38
CA MET A 63 -16.35 -9.67 7.61
C MET A 63 -15.10 -9.77 8.50
N GLY A 64 -15.25 -9.87 9.82
CA GLY A 64 -14.14 -9.86 10.78
C GLY A 64 -14.11 -8.63 11.70
N GLY A 65 -13.02 -8.47 12.44
CA GLY A 65 -12.77 -7.40 13.41
C GLY A 65 -11.89 -6.25 12.91
N GLY A 66 -11.55 -6.21 11.61
CA GLY A 66 -10.64 -5.20 11.07
C GLY A 66 -9.17 -5.55 11.30
N GLU A 67 -8.86 -6.83 11.20
CA GLU A 67 -7.54 -7.42 11.35
C GLU A 67 -6.55 -6.79 10.36
N THR A 68 -5.30 -6.65 10.80
CA THR A 68 -4.20 -6.25 9.91
C THR A 68 -3.34 -7.47 9.64
N GLU A 69 -3.33 -7.92 8.39
CA GLU A 69 -2.52 -9.06 7.95
C GLU A 69 -1.15 -8.60 7.44
N PHE A 70 -0.13 -9.45 7.63
CA PHE A 70 1.23 -9.22 7.18
C PHE A 70 1.75 -10.43 6.42
N ALA A 71 2.49 -10.18 5.33
CA ALA A 71 3.12 -11.22 4.52
C ALA A 71 4.64 -10.99 4.42
N ASP A 72 5.44 -12.02 4.70
CA ASP A 72 6.90 -11.94 4.61
C ASP A 72 7.38 -12.16 3.17
N MET A 73 7.71 -11.06 2.48
CA MET A 73 8.17 -11.10 1.10
C MET A 73 9.57 -11.71 0.92
N ARG A 74 10.34 -11.89 2.00
CA ARG A 74 11.62 -12.60 1.97
C ARG A 74 11.39 -14.11 1.94
N ALA A 75 10.45 -14.59 2.76
CA ALA A 75 10.04 -16.00 2.73
C ALA A 75 9.40 -16.36 1.39
N ALA A 76 8.58 -15.45 0.83
CA ALA A 76 8.02 -15.62 -0.51
C ALA A 76 9.12 -15.72 -1.59
N TRP A 77 10.17 -14.90 -1.52
CA TRP A 77 11.32 -15.01 -2.41
C TRP A 77 12.04 -16.35 -2.26
N ASP A 78 12.34 -16.77 -1.04
CA ASP A 78 13.10 -18.00 -0.78
C ASP A 78 12.37 -19.23 -1.32
N ALA A 79 11.04 -19.25 -1.23
CA ALA A 79 10.18 -20.34 -1.72
C ALA A 79 10.07 -20.42 -3.26
N LEU A 80 10.52 -19.40 -4.01
CA LEU A 80 10.48 -19.46 -5.47
C LEU A 80 11.51 -20.45 -6.04
N PRO A 81 11.17 -21.18 -7.13
CA PRO A 81 12.14 -21.95 -7.90
C PRO A 81 13.25 -21.05 -8.46
N ASP A 82 14.47 -21.57 -8.59
CA ASP A 82 15.63 -20.79 -9.05
C ASP A 82 15.46 -20.25 -10.48
N ALA A 83 14.74 -20.97 -11.34
CA ALA A 83 14.36 -20.47 -12.65
C ALA A 83 13.56 -19.18 -12.54
N ARG A 84 12.58 -19.14 -11.64
CA ARG A 84 11.75 -17.96 -11.42
C ARG A 84 12.54 -16.82 -10.78
N LYS A 85 13.43 -17.12 -9.84
CA LYS A 85 14.33 -16.11 -9.26
C LYS A 85 15.17 -15.43 -10.34
N ARG A 86 15.74 -16.21 -11.27
CA ARG A 86 16.52 -15.69 -12.42
C ARG A 86 15.69 -14.84 -13.38
N GLU A 87 14.44 -15.22 -13.65
CA GLU A 87 13.54 -14.44 -14.50
C GLU A 87 13.16 -13.09 -13.88
N LEU A 88 12.98 -13.05 -12.57
CA LEU A 88 12.50 -11.85 -11.86
C LEU A 88 13.63 -10.88 -11.50
N ASP A 89 14.87 -11.37 -11.45
CA ASP A 89 16.03 -10.55 -11.07
C ASP A 89 16.27 -9.43 -12.09
N GLY A 90 16.61 -8.24 -11.58
CA GLY A 90 16.79 -7.03 -12.40
C GLY A 90 15.51 -6.40 -12.96
N LEU A 91 14.34 -7.03 -12.84
CA LEU A 91 13.09 -6.46 -13.34
C LEU A 91 12.71 -5.18 -12.58
N ALA A 92 12.20 -4.22 -13.35
CA ALA A 92 11.65 -2.98 -12.83
C ALA A 92 10.15 -2.94 -13.05
N VAL A 93 9.43 -2.34 -12.09
CA VAL A 93 7.98 -2.25 -12.08
C VAL A 93 7.58 -0.81 -11.86
N GLU A 94 6.56 -0.35 -12.57
CA GLU A 94 5.97 0.96 -12.32
C GLU A 94 4.97 0.85 -11.16
N HIS A 95 5.10 1.73 -10.18
CA HIS A 95 4.18 1.86 -9.05
C HIS A 95 3.43 3.19 -9.15
N SER A 96 2.12 3.13 -8.98
CA SER A 96 1.23 4.28 -9.08
C SER A 96 0.09 4.18 -8.06
N ILE A 97 -0.19 5.27 -7.35
CA ILE A 97 -1.36 5.32 -6.46
C ILE A 97 -2.66 5.21 -7.26
N PHE A 98 -2.69 5.79 -8.46
CA PHE A 98 -3.83 5.70 -9.37
C PHE A 98 -4.17 4.25 -9.71
N ARG A 99 -3.15 3.40 -9.89
CA ARG A 99 -3.36 1.99 -10.18
C ARG A 99 -4.11 1.28 -9.07
N SER A 100 -3.66 1.39 -7.82
CA SER A 100 -4.29 0.69 -6.71
C SER A 100 -5.70 1.21 -6.42
N ARG A 101 -5.96 2.50 -6.64
CA ARG A 101 -7.28 3.10 -6.39
C ARG A 101 -8.27 2.83 -7.52
N SER A 102 -7.80 2.73 -8.77
CA SER A 102 -8.66 2.29 -9.87
C SER A 102 -9.20 0.87 -9.68
N GLN A 103 -8.45 -0.01 -8.99
CA GLN A 103 -8.88 -1.39 -8.72
C GLN A 103 -10.09 -1.47 -7.80
N ILE A 104 -10.32 -0.44 -6.98
CA ILE A 104 -11.49 -0.33 -6.08
C ILE A 104 -12.57 0.59 -6.65
N GLY A 105 -12.48 0.96 -7.94
CA GLY A 105 -13.45 1.86 -8.59
C GLY A 105 -13.29 3.35 -8.26
N PHE A 106 -12.23 3.74 -7.55
CA PHE A 106 -11.95 5.14 -7.27
C PHE A 106 -11.26 5.80 -8.46
N VAL A 107 -11.99 6.67 -9.17
CA VAL A 107 -11.53 7.34 -10.40
C VAL A 107 -11.45 8.86 -10.27
N ASP A 108 -11.87 9.41 -9.12
CA ASP A 108 -11.95 10.85 -8.89
C ASP A 108 -10.58 11.42 -8.50
N PHE A 109 -9.72 11.56 -9.49
CA PHE A 109 -8.40 12.16 -9.37
C PHE A 109 -8.36 13.50 -10.09
N ASN A 110 -7.81 14.52 -9.43
CA ASN A 110 -7.52 15.79 -10.08
C ASN A 110 -6.08 15.76 -10.66
N ASP A 111 -5.84 16.61 -11.66
CA ASP A 111 -4.53 16.72 -12.32
C ASP A 111 -3.41 17.14 -11.36
N ALA A 112 -3.73 17.83 -10.26
CA ALA A 112 -2.75 18.26 -9.28
C ALA A 112 -2.13 17.06 -8.55
N ILE A 113 -2.96 16.08 -8.13
CA ILE A 113 -2.48 14.84 -7.50
C ILE A 113 -1.55 14.08 -8.45
N PHE A 114 -1.81 14.09 -9.75
CA PHE A 114 -0.94 13.42 -10.73
C PHE A 114 0.44 14.05 -10.81
N ARG A 115 0.54 15.38 -10.72
CA ARG A 115 1.83 16.09 -10.69
C ARG A 115 2.58 15.87 -9.38
N GLU A 116 1.87 15.74 -8.27
CA GLU A 116 2.47 15.50 -6.96
C GLU A 116 2.93 14.05 -6.76
N LEU A 117 2.18 13.10 -7.32
CA LEU A 117 2.43 11.66 -7.18
C LEU A 117 2.53 10.98 -8.56
N PRO A 118 3.50 11.37 -9.41
CA PRO A 118 3.68 10.72 -10.70
C PRO A 118 4.05 9.25 -10.49
N PRO A 119 3.71 8.35 -11.43
CA PRO A 119 4.16 6.97 -11.38
C PRO A 119 5.69 6.87 -11.24
N VAL A 120 6.14 5.90 -10.45
CA VAL A 120 7.56 5.73 -10.14
C VAL A 120 8.06 4.34 -10.49
N ARG A 121 9.31 4.25 -10.93
CA ARG A 121 9.99 2.98 -11.14
C ARG A 121 10.52 2.44 -9.81
N GLN A 122 10.20 1.18 -9.52
CA GLN A 122 10.75 0.40 -8.40
C GLN A 122 11.39 -0.90 -8.92
N SER A 123 12.35 -1.45 -8.17
CA SER A 123 12.87 -2.79 -8.43
C SER A 123 11.90 -3.85 -7.92
N LEU A 124 11.57 -4.86 -8.74
CA LEU A 124 10.72 -5.98 -8.31
C LEU A 124 11.40 -6.83 -7.23
N VAL A 125 12.73 -6.93 -7.29
CA VAL A 125 13.54 -7.65 -6.32
C VAL A 125 14.37 -6.63 -5.53
N ARG A 126 14.33 -6.72 -4.20
CA ARG A 126 15.08 -5.83 -3.30
C ARG A 126 16.00 -6.61 -2.38
N HIS A 127 17.19 -6.05 -2.16
CA HIS A 127 18.16 -6.53 -1.17
C HIS A 127 18.14 -5.65 0.07
N HIS A 128 17.85 -6.25 1.22
CA HIS A 128 17.84 -5.54 2.49
C HIS A 128 19.26 -5.42 3.05
N ARG A 129 19.81 -4.19 3.04
CA ARG A 129 21.23 -3.92 3.36
C ARG A 129 21.73 -4.48 4.69
N TYR A 130 20.89 -4.49 5.73
CA TYR A 130 21.32 -4.88 7.08
C TYR A 130 21.27 -6.39 7.31
N SER A 131 20.31 -7.08 6.70
CA SER A 131 20.14 -8.53 6.90
C SER A 131 20.67 -9.37 5.73
N GLY A 132 21.07 -8.74 4.62
CA GLY A 132 21.49 -9.42 3.39
C GLY A 132 20.38 -10.19 2.67
N ARG A 133 19.14 -10.16 3.19
CA ARG A 133 18.02 -10.94 2.63
C ARG A 133 17.48 -10.28 1.37
N THR A 134 17.16 -11.11 0.39
CA THR A 134 16.41 -10.72 -0.80
C THR A 134 14.91 -10.86 -0.54
N SER A 135 14.12 -10.00 -1.16
CA SER A 135 12.66 -9.96 -1.03
C SER A 135 12.01 -9.51 -2.33
N LEU A 136 10.79 -9.99 -2.57
CA LEU A 136 9.91 -9.44 -3.58
C LEU A 136 9.37 -8.08 -3.12
N TYR A 137 9.29 -7.10 -4.01
CA TYR A 137 8.71 -5.80 -3.72
C TYR A 137 7.33 -5.67 -4.35
N LEU A 138 6.34 -6.30 -3.70
CA LEU A 138 4.97 -6.35 -4.18
C LEU A 138 4.10 -5.30 -3.49
N ALA A 139 3.18 -4.73 -4.27
CA ALA A 139 2.11 -3.87 -3.76
C ALA A 139 1.00 -3.75 -4.79
N SER A 140 -0.24 -3.50 -4.36
CA SER A 140 -1.36 -3.15 -5.25
C SER A 140 -1.10 -1.92 -6.15
N HIS A 141 -0.10 -1.11 -5.79
CA HIS A 141 0.36 0.03 -6.57
C HIS A 141 1.11 -0.37 -7.86
N ALA A 142 1.67 -1.58 -7.92
CA ALA A 142 2.39 -2.09 -9.09
C ALA A 142 1.42 -2.22 -10.29
N SER A 143 1.73 -1.56 -11.39
CA SER A 143 0.91 -1.57 -12.62
C SER A 143 1.40 -2.64 -13.60
N HIS A 144 2.66 -2.58 -14.01
CA HIS A 144 3.26 -3.48 -14.99
C HIS A 144 4.80 -3.50 -14.84
N ILE A 145 5.43 -4.54 -15.39
CA ILE A 145 6.88 -4.61 -15.55
C ILE A 145 7.28 -3.66 -16.69
N ILE A 146 8.32 -2.86 -16.45
CA ILE A 146 8.88 -1.92 -17.43
C ILE A 146 9.88 -2.66 -18.30
N GLY A 147 9.67 -2.63 -19.62
CA GLY A 147 10.53 -3.29 -20.61
C GLY A 147 9.69 -4.17 -21.52
#